data_AF-A0AAD4DX51-F1
#
_entry.id   AF-A0AAD4DX51-F1
#
_cell.length_a   1.000
_cell.length_b   1.000
_cell.length_c   1.000
_cell.angle_alpha   90.00
_cell.angle_beta   90.00
_cell.angle_gamma   90.00
#
_symmetry.space_group_name_H-M   'P 1'
#
loop_
_entity.id
_entity.type
_entity.pdbx_description
1 polymer ?
#
loop_
_entity_poly.entity_id
_entity_poly.type
_entity_poly.pdbx_seq_one_letter_code
_entity_poly.pdbx_strand_id
1 'polypeptide(L)'
;MSHTIVRKYVATTDGLDAAQSKPVGQRDKWFENQTLHNRYELLYFDLCQAMNTGDIGRVEVSFLPWIYILKATSKHKYSSQISRFLNNLQFNWPESLRYKLV
;
A
#
# COMPACT_ATOMS: atom_id res chain seq x y z
N MET A 1 16.67 16.12 1.07
CA MET A 1 15.45 16.83 0.64
C MET A 1 14.28 15.89 0.36
N SER A 2 14.43 14.85 -0.46
CA SER A 2 13.36 13.88 -0.78
C SER A 2 12.73 13.22 0.45
N HIS A 3 13.54 12.70 1.38
CA HIS A 3 13.03 12.05 2.60
C HIS A 3 12.20 12.99 3.49
N THR A 4 12.56 14.27 3.55
CA THR A 4 11.82 15.28 4.32
C THR A 4 10.45 15.56 3.71
N ILE A 5 10.35 15.57 2.38
CA ILE A 5 9.10 15.75 1.65
C ILE A 5 8.19 14.54 1.88
N VAL A 6 8.72 13.32 1.67
CA VAL A 6 7.95 12.09 1.90
C VAL A 6 7.45 12.03 3.34
N ARG A 7 8.30 12.27 4.33
CA ARG A 7 7.91 12.24 5.75
C ARG A 7 6.81 13.24 6.09
N LYS A 8 6.79 14.41 5.45
CA LYS A 8 5.82 15.47 5.73
C LYS A 8 4.51 15.30 4.96
N TYR A 9 4.58 14.91 3.70
CA TYR A 9 3.44 14.97 2.78
C TYR A 9 2.87 13.60 2.40
N VAL A 10 3.51 12.49 2.80
CA VAL A 10 3.01 11.13 2.58
C VAL A 10 2.67 10.52 3.93
N ALA A 11 1.46 9.97 4.05
CA ALA A 11 1.01 9.40 5.31
C ALA A 11 1.89 8.21 5.73
N THR A 12 2.61 8.38 6.84
CA THR A 12 3.22 7.29 7.62
C THR A 12 2.33 6.99 8.81
N THR A 13 2.42 5.77 9.38
CA THR A 13 1.64 5.39 10.56
C THR A 13 1.84 6.40 11.69
N ASP A 14 3.09 6.65 12.08
CA ASP A 14 3.42 7.59 13.15
C ASP A 14 2.93 9.02 12.88
N GLY A 15 3.07 9.50 11.64
CA GLY A 15 2.66 10.86 11.26
C GLY A 15 1.15 11.05 11.28
N LEU A 16 0.41 10.05 10.79
CA LEU A 16 -1.05 10.09 10.76
C LEU A 16 -1.62 9.93 12.18
N ASP A 17 -1.10 9.00 12.97
CA ASP A 17 -1.53 8.78 14.35
C ASP A 17 -1.31 10.03 15.20
N ALA A 18 -0.14 10.66 15.09
CA ALA A 18 0.15 11.92 15.76
C ALA A 18 -0.82 13.03 15.33
N ALA A 19 -1.17 13.13 14.04
CA ALA A 19 -2.14 14.11 13.57
C ALA A 19 -3.56 13.83 14.12
N GLN A 20 -3.97 12.56 14.13
CA GLN A 20 -5.31 12.13 14.57
C GLN A 20 -5.48 12.18 16.09
N SER A 21 -4.40 12.09 16.86
CA SER A 21 -4.39 12.22 18.32
C SER A 21 -4.67 13.64 18.83
N LYS A 22 -4.56 14.65 17.96
CA LYS A 22 -4.83 16.05 18.33
C LYS A 22 -6.31 16.25 18.66
N PRO A 23 -6.65 17.19 19.57
CA PRO A 23 -8.03 17.59 19.81
C PRO A 23 -8.74 18.04 18.53
N VAL A 24 -10.06 17.82 18.43
CA VAL A 24 -10.85 18.07 17.21
C VAL A 24 -10.65 19.48 16.65
N GLY A 25 -10.54 20.50 17.49
CA GLY A 25 -10.32 21.90 17.06
C GLY A 25 -8.90 22.21 16.56
N GLN A 26 -7.95 21.30 16.75
CA GLN A 26 -6.56 21.42 16.33
C GLN A 26 -6.19 20.46 15.19
N ARG A 27 -7.15 19.64 14.74
CA ARG A 27 -6.96 18.69 13.64
C ARG A 27 -7.18 19.36 12.29
N ASP A 28 -6.16 19.27 11.44
CA ASP A 28 -6.27 19.65 10.05
C ASP A 28 -6.66 18.41 9.21
N LYS A 29 -7.97 18.17 9.14
CA LYS A 29 -8.52 17.03 8.39
C LYS A 29 -8.23 17.11 6.89
N TRP A 30 -8.07 18.30 6.33
CA TRP A 30 -7.74 18.48 4.92
C TRP A 30 -6.32 17.99 4.65
N PHE A 31 -5.38 18.41 5.50
CA PHE A 31 -4.00 17.95 5.41
C PHE A 31 -3.89 16.44 5.66
N GLU A 32 -4.56 15.91 6.68
CA GLU A 32 -4.62 14.46 6.95
C GLU A 32 -5.07 13.68 5.71
N ASN A 33 -6.20 14.07 5.12
CA ASN A 33 -6.73 13.43 3.91
C ASN A 33 -5.80 13.57 2.70
N GLN A 34 -5.14 14.72 2.52
CA GLN A 34 -4.18 14.92 1.44
C GLN A 34 -2.96 14.00 1.60
N THR A 35 -2.43 13.83 2.82
CA THR A 35 -1.30 12.93 3.05
C THR A 35 -1.65 11.46 2.79
N LEU A 36 -2.89 11.05 3.11
CA LEU A 36 -3.43 9.73 2.77
C LEU A 36 -3.55 9.55 1.26
N HIS A 37 -4.08 10.55 0.55
CA HIS A 37 -4.19 10.54 -0.90
C HIS A 37 -2.82 10.36 -1.57
N ASN A 38 -1.83 11.18 -1.17
CA ASN A 38 -0.47 11.08 -1.69
C ASN A 38 0.15 9.69 -1.48
N ARG A 39 -0.14 9.03 -0.34
CA ARG A 39 0.30 7.64 -0.10
C ARG A 39 -0.31 6.67 -1.11
N TYR A 40 -1.61 6.78 -1.37
CA TYR A 40 -2.28 5.91 -2.32
C TYR A 40 -1.83 6.14 -3.77
N GLU A 41 -1.61 7.40 -4.16
CA GLU A 41 -1.05 7.74 -5.47
C GLU A 41 0.35 7.15 -5.66
N LEU A 42 1.22 7.24 -4.64
CA LEU A 42 2.55 6.63 -4.68
C LEU A 42 2.49 5.11 -4.78
N LEU A 43 1.59 4.45 -4.05
CA LEU A 43 1.37 3.00 -4.17
C LEU A 43 0.92 2.59 -5.57
N TYR A 44 0.12 3.44 -6.23
CA TYR A 44 -0.30 3.23 -7.62
C TYR A 44 0.85 3.41 -8.60
N PHE A 45 1.59 4.50 -8.48
CA PHE A 45 2.74 4.76 -9.33
C PHE A 45 3.81 3.65 -9.21
N ASP A 46 4.11 3.21 -7.99
CA ASP A 46 5.05 2.14 -7.69
C ASP A 46 4.64 0.83 -8.38
N LEU A 47 3.37 0.44 -8.23
CA LEU A 47 2.81 -0.75 -8.87
C LEU A 47 2.90 -0.65 -10.40
N CYS A 48 2.51 0.48 -10.99
CA CYS A 48 2.59 0.69 -12.43
C CYS A 48 4.03 0.60 -12.93
N GLN A 49 4.98 1.22 -12.23
CA GLN A 49 6.40 1.15 -12.58
C GLN A 49 6.91 -0.30 -12.52
N ALA A 50 6.59 -1.03 -11.44
CA ALA A 50 6.98 -2.42 -11.26
C ALA A 50 6.42 -3.31 -12.39
N MET A 51 5.14 -3.17 -12.72
CA MET A 51 4.51 -3.90 -13.84
C MET A 51 5.16 -3.57 -15.18
N ASN A 52 5.42 -2.28 -15.46
CA ASN A 52 6.00 -1.85 -16.73
C ASN A 52 7.45 -2.30 -16.92
N THR A 53 8.20 -2.44 -15.83
CA THR A 53 9.60 -2.90 -15.85
C THR A 53 9.72 -4.42 -15.75
N GLY A 54 8.62 -5.13 -15.47
CA GLY A 54 8.64 -6.58 -15.25
C GLY A 54 9.22 -6.99 -13.90
N ASP A 55 9.33 -6.07 -12.93
CA ASP A 55 9.77 -6.37 -11.57
C ASP A 55 8.65 -7.05 -10.78
N ILE A 56 8.49 -8.35 -11.01
CA ILE A 56 7.42 -9.16 -10.40
C ILE A 56 7.55 -9.24 -8.88
N GLY A 57 8.77 -9.21 -8.34
CA GLY A 57 8.98 -9.18 -6.89
C GLY A 57 8.37 -7.93 -6.25
N ARG A 58 8.60 -6.76 -6.85
CA ARG A 58 7.99 -5.50 -6.38
C ARG A 58 6.47 -5.45 -6.59
N VAL A 59 5.95 -6.04 -7.66
CA VAL A 59 4.50 -6.22 -7.87
C VAL A 59 3.89 -7.04 -6.74
N GLU A 60 4.52 -8.17 -6.40
CA GLU A 60 4.03 -9.06 -5.35
C GLU A 60 4.01 -8.37 -3.97
N VAL A 61 5.11 -7.70 -3.60
CA VAL A 61 5.20 -6.91 -2.34
C VAL A 61 4.11 -5.85 -2.25
N SER A 62 3.72 -5.28 -3.40
CA SER A 62 2.66 -4.27 -3.48
C SER A 62 1.26 -4.85 -3.26
N PHE A 63 1.03 -6.15 -3.40
CA PHE A 63 -0.32 -6.72 -3.34
C PHE A 63 -0.98 -6.61 -1.96
N LEU A 64 -0.23 -6.66 -0.88
CA LEU A 64 -0.81 -6.58 0.48
C LEU A 64 -1.57 -5.26 0.72
N PRO A 65 -0.96 -4.06 0.53
CA PRO A 65 -1.71 -2.81 0.67
C PRO A 65 -2.87 -2.71 -0.33
N TRP A 66 -2.70 -3.22 -1.56
CA TRP A 66 -3.77 -3.22 -2.56
C TRP A 66 -4.96 -4.10 -2.18
N ILE A 67 -4.75 -5.25 -1.54
CA ILE A 67 -5.84 -6.10 -1.02
C ILE A 67 -6.71 -5.30 -0.04
N TYR A 68 -6.11 -4.56 0.89
CA TYR A 68 -6.85 -3.76 1.87
C TYR A 68 -7.63 -2.62 1.21
N ILE A 69 -7.00 -1.88 0.29
CA ILE A 69 -7.66 -0.80 -0.45
C ILE A 69 -8.85 -1.35 -1.25
N LEU A 70 -8.66 -2.43 -2.00
CA LEU A 70 -9.70 -3.03 -2.82
C LEU A 70 -10.87 -3.56 -1.98
N LYS A 71 -10.60 -4.10 -0.79
CA LYS A 71 -11.66 -4.49 0.16
C LYS A 71 -12.43 -3.27 0.66
N ALA A 72 -11.73 -2.20 1.03
CA ALA A 72 -12.34 -0.96 1.52
C ALA A 72 -13.20 -0.26 0.47
N THR A 73 -12.85 -0.36 -0.82
CA THR A 73 -13.59 0.27 -1.93
C THR A 73 -14.60 -0.67 -2.62
N SER A 74 -15.02 -1.75 -1.94
CA SER A 74 -15.98 -2.74 -2.47
C SER A 74 -15.57 -3.44 -3.76
N LYS A 75 -14.26 -3.48 -4.07
CA LYS A 75 -13.66 -4.18 -5.21
C LYS A 75 -13.31 -5.62 -4.83
N HIS A 76 -14.26 -6.31 -4.20
CA HIS A 76 -14.05 -7.61 -3.56
C HIS A 76 -13.51 -8.68 -4.53
N LYS A 77 -14.01 -8.71 -5.77
CA LYS A 77 -13.53 -9.64 -6.81
C LYS A 77 -12.01 -9.60 -6.94
N TYR A 78 -11.42 -8.41 -7.06
CA TYR A 78 -9.98 -8.25 -7.24
C TYR A 78 -9.23 -8.62 -5.95
N SER A 79 -9.70 -8.14 -4.80
CA SER A 79 -9.07 -8.47 -3.52
C SER A 79 -9.03 -9.98 -3.25
N SER A 80 -10.10 -10.71 -3.60
CA SER A 80 -10.19 -12.15 -3.43
C SER A 80 -9.29 -12.90 -4.40
N GLN A 81 -9.20 -12.44 -5.65
CA GLN A 81 -8.30 -13.04 -6.64
C GLN A 81 -6.83 -12.88 -6.24
N ILE A 82 -6.41 -11.67 -5.84
CA ILE A 82 -5.03 -11.40 -5.40
C ILE A 82 -4.72 -12.20 -4.12
N SER A 83 -5.65 -12.24 -3.15
CA SER A 83 -5.46 -13.02 -1.92
C SER A 83 -5.30 -14.52 -2.22
N ARG A 84 -6.12 -15.06 -3.12
CA ARG A 84 -6.03 -16.47 -3.56
C ARG A 84 -4.72 -16.75 -4.30
N PHE A 85 -4.28 -15.83 -5.15
CA PHE A 85 -3.00 -15.92 -5.84
C PHE A 85 -1.84 -16.01 -4.85
N LEU A 86 -1.74 -15.07 -3.89
CA LEU A 86 -0.68 -15.08 -2.87
C LEU A 86 -0.71 -16.34 -1.99
N ASN A 87 -1.90 -16.81 -1.62
CA ASN A 87 -2.03 -18.04 -0.86
C ASN A 87 -1.52 -19.26 -1.64
N ASN A 88 -1.89 -19.38 -2.92
CA ASN A 88 -1.41 -20.46 -3.78
C ASN A 88 0.11 -20.38 -4.01
N LEU A 89 0.62 -19.18 -4.26
CA LEU A 89 2.05 -18.92 -4.43
C LEU A 89 2.83 -19.42 -3.21
N GLN A 90 2.37 -19.09 -1.99
CA GLN A 90 3.07 -19.45 -0.77
C GLN A 90 2.97 -20.94 -0.40
N PHE A 91 1.79 -21.55 -0.58
CA PHE A 91 1.51 -22.88 -0.03
C PHE A 91 1.48 -24.00 -1.07
N ASN A 92 1.08 -23.71 -2.31
CA ASN A 92 0.76 -24.73 -3.31
C ASN A 92 1.78 -24.78 -4.46
N TRP A 93 2.56 -23.73 -4.69
CA TRP A 93 3.56 -23.72 -5.77
C TRP A 93 4.91 -24.30 -5.34
N PRO A 94 5.72 -24.79 -6.31
CA PRO A 94 7.07 -25.27 -6.08
C PRO A 94 7.91 -24.26 -5.32
N GLU A 95 8.81 -24.74 -4.46
CA GLU A 95 9.64 -23.88 -3.61
C GLU A 95 10.49 -22.89 -4.41
N SER A 96 10.91 -23.24 -5.64
CA SER A 96 11.63 -22.36 -6.55
C SER A 96 10.85 -21.12 -7.00
N LEU A 97 9.52 -21.15 -6.86
CA LEU A 97 8.63 -20.05 -7.19
C LEU A 97 8.12 -19.31 -5.95
N ARG A 98 8.39 -19.81 -4.74
CA ARG A 98 7.99 -19.14 -3.50
C ARG A 98 8.91 -17.96 -3.27
N TYR A 99 8.34 -16.76 -3.20
CA TYR A 99 9.09 -15.60 -2.75
C TYR A 99 9.30 -15.72 -1.24
N LYS A 100 10.56 -15.67 -0.79
CA LYS A 100 10.87 -15.60 0.64
C LYS A 100 10.55 -14.18 1.11
N LEU A 101 9.30 -13.93 1.50
CA LEU A 101 8.96 -12.79 2.34
C LEU A 101 9.74 -12.94 3.65
N VAL A 102 10.92 -12.32 3.72
CA VAL A 102 11.75 -12.15 4.93
C VAL A 102 11.69 -10.68 5.31
#